data_AF-A0A0H3BJZ5-F1
#
_entry.id   AF-A0A0H3BJZ5-F1
#
_cell.length_a   1.000
_cell.length_b   1.000
_cell.length_c   1.000
_cell.angle_alpha   90.00
_cell.angle_beta   90.00
_cell.angle_gamma   90.00
#
_symmetry.space_group_name_H-M   'P 1'
#
loop_
_entity.id
_entity.type
_entity.pdbx_description
1 polymer ?
#
loop_
_entity_poly.entity_id
_entity_poly.type
_entity_poly.pdbx_seq_one_letter_code
_entity_poly.pdbx_strand_id
1 'polypeptide(L)'
;MTLDQDFVDALSVQEDELAERVARELHIRTAQVTAVRSLLKEGCTVPFIARYRKEAHHCLDEVLIRDCERLFHTHLARETRRLEIIRAVFKEGMLTPTLYEHLRSAPTLAALEDLWAPFKKKKKTRGMQAIEKGLEPLARLIETQCATQAEIERAAAALVAPAADSDRAVSSAQDAIAGACDILAEETAHCNANRAALKSFYLSAGVVTATGIGDAHAAHTSVYQMYWDYAEAVRDIKAHRVLAINRGEREGILDVKITVDLDAAVEQVQEAVHPNNRYHRDAITDGVVRLLSPAVLREIRADLTASAEQHGINVFSENLTNLLMTQPVKGTRVLGIDPGIRTGTKCAALDETGQYLGSFVIYPHNTDHARAALTQALDRYRIQLVAVGNGTGSHAVQELIASIISETHSAVAFTVVEEDGASVYSAGDIAREEFPDLDLTIRGAISIGRRLQDPLAELVKIDPKSIGVGLYQHDVNQKKLSEELHAVVDAVVNSVGVNLNTASVSLLKHVSGVNSALAKRIVHHRAT
;
A
#
# COMPACT_ATOMS: atom_id res chain seq x y z
N MET A 1 17.73 24.51 -29.80
CA MET A 1 17.84 24.77 -28.36
C MET A 1 19.23 24.37 -27.93
N THR A 2 20.03 25.31 -27.44
CA THR A 2 21.40 25.02 -26.96
C THR A 2 21.27 24.51 -25.53
N LEU A 3 21.72 23.27 -25.29
CA LEU A 3 21.76 22.68 -23.95
C LEU A 3 23.12 23.03 -23.34
N ASP A 4 23.23 24.21 -22.73
CA ASP A 4 24.42 24.67 -22.02
C ASP A 4 24.22 24.63 -20.49
N GLN A 5 25.28 24.92 -19.74
CA GLN A 5 25.27 24.89 -18.27
C GLN A 5 24.23 25.89 -17.72
N ASP A 6 24.14 27.08 -18.32
CA ASP A 6 23.20 28.13 -17.92
C ASP A 6 21.75 27.67 -18.10
N PHE A 7 21.43 26.96 -19.19
CA PHE A 7 20.13 26.35 -19.40
C PHE A 7 19.78 25.32 -18.32
N VAL A 8 20.71 24.41 -18.01
CA VAL A 8 20.48 23.33 -17.03
C VAL A 8 20.34 23.85 -15.61
N ASP A 9 21.10 24.89 -15.26
CA ASP A 9 21.02 25.56 -13.96
C ASP A 9 19.73 26.38 -13.81
N ALA A 10 19.20 26.92 -14.90
CA ALA A 10 17.91 27.61 -14.93
C ALA A 10 16.70 26.66 -14.77
N LEU A 11 16.86 25.36 -15.00
CA LEU A 11 15.77 24.39 -14.85
C LEU A 11 15.33 24.31 -13.38
N SER A 12 14.04 24.55 -13.17
CA SER A 12 13.38 24.52 -11.87
C SER A 12 11.99 23.92 -12.01
N VAL A 13 11.48 23.34 -10.92
CA VAL A 13 10.12 22.79 -10.92
C VAL A 13 9.11 23.91 -11.03
N GLN A 14 8.32 23.90 -12.10
CA GLN A 14 7.24 24.85 -12.32
C GLN A 14 6.00 24.39 -11.55
N GLU A 15 5.75 24.99 -10.38
CA GLU A 15 4.62 24.60 -9.53
C GLU A 15 3.25 24.81 -10.20
N ASP A 16 3.12 25.80 -11.10
CA ASP A 16 1.87 26.09 -11.81
C ASP A 16 1.50 24.97 -12.81
N GLU A 17 2.48 24.45 -13.56
CA GLU A 17 2.26 23.30 -14.46
C GLU A 17 1.87 22.04 -13.69
N LEU A 18 2.42 21.87 -12.47
CA LEU A 18 2.02 20.78 -11.58
C LEU A 18 0.57 20.95 -11.13
N ALA A 19 0.18 22.16 -10.73
CA ALA A 19 -1.19 22.45 -10.33
C ALA A 19 -2.18 22.18 -11.47
N GLU A 20 -1.85 22.52 -12.71
CA GLU A 20 -2.68 22.20 -13.88
C GLU A 20 -2.83 20.70 -14.13
N ARG A 21 -1.76 19.92 -13.92
CA ARG A 21 -1.83 18.46 -14.06
C ARG A 21 -2.74 17.84 -13.01
N VAL A 22 -2.56 18.22 -11.74
CA VAL A 22 -3.44 17.78 -10.64
C VAL A 22 -4.89 18.15 -10.93
N ALA A 23 -5.13 19.37 -11.41
CA ALA A 23 -6.46 19.84 -11.75
C ALA A 23 -7.13 18.99 -12.85
N ARG A 24 -6.36 18.59 -13.88
CA ARG A 24 -6.86 17.68 -14.93
C ARG A 24 -7.16 16.28 -14.40
N GLU A 25 -6.29 15.73 -13.56
CA GLU A 25 -6.47 14.38 -12.99
C GLU A 25 -7.66 14.29 -12.02
N LEU A 26 -7.90 15.35 -11.24
CA LEU A 26 -9.03 15.42 -10.30
C LEU A 26 -10.30 16.03 -10.91
N HIS A 27 -10.27 16.44 -12.18
CA HIS A 27 -11.37 17.13 -12.86
C HIS A 27 -11.85 18.40 -12.12
N ILE A 28 -10.92 19.20 -11.59
CA ILE A 28 -11.16 20.48 -10.89
C ILE A 28 -10.43 21.63 -11.59
N ARG A 29 -10.60 22.88 -11.12
CA ARG A 29 -9.91 24.04 -11.69
C ARG A 29 -8.52 24.23 -11.06
N THR A 30 -7.54 24.66 -11.87
CA THR A 30 -6.17 24.98 -11.41
C THR A 30 -6.16 25.96 -10.23
N ALA A 31 -7.02 26.99 -10.28
CA ALA A 31 -7.15 27.96 -9.19
C ALA A 31 -7.53 27.32 -7.84
N GLN A 32 -8.31 26.23 -7.85
CA GLN A 32 -8.68 25.51 -6.62
C GLN A 32 -7.48 24.77 -6.04
N VAL A 33 -6.65 24.14 -6.89
CA VAL A 33 -5.41 23.48 -6.46
C VAL A 33 -4.44 24.49 -5.88
N THR A 34 -4.23 25.63 -6.55
CA THR A 34 -3.34 26.69 -6.07
C THR A 34 -3.80 27.25 -4.73
N ALA A 35 -5.11 27.49 -4.56
CA ALA A 35 -5.67 27.96 -3.29
C ALA A 35 -5.47 26.96 -2.15
N VAL A 36 -5.76 25.67 -2.37
CA VAL A 36 -5.51 24.60 -1.40
C VAL A 36 -4.04 24.56 -0.99
N ARG A 37 -3.12 24.64 -1.97
CA ARG A 37 -1.68 24.63 -1.69
C ARG A 37 -1.18 25.84 -0.90
N SER A 38 -1.70 27.03 -1.19
CA SER A 38 -1.36 28.23 -0.41
C SER A 38 -1.72 28.02 1.07
N LEU A 39 -2.94 27.55 1.31
CA LEU A 39 -3.43 27.31 2.67
C LEU A 39 -2.63 26.22 3.40
N LEU A 40 -2.26 25.14 2.72
CA LEU A 40 -1.40 24.10 3.29
C LEU A 40 0.01 24.64 3.60
N LYS A 41 0.60 25.47 2.72
CA LYS A 41 1.90 26.12 2.96
C LYS A 41 1.86 27.08 4.16
N GLU A 42 0.71 27.71 4.42
CA GLU A 42 0.46 28.53 5.62
C GLU A 42 0.29 27.70 6.90
N GLY A 43 0.31 26.37 6.81
CA GLY A 43 0.15 25.45 7.94
C GLY A 43 -1.31 25.16 8.30
N CYS A 44 -2.28 25.53 7.44
CA CYS A 44 -3.66 25.10 7.64
C CYS A 44 -3.78 23.59 7.43
N THR A 45 -4.55 22.91 8.28
CA THR A 45 -4.81 21.48 8.15
C THR A 45 -5.91 21.21 7.13
N VAL A 46 -5.98 19.99 6.59
CA VAL A 46 -7.06 19.56 5.69
C VAL A 46 -8.45 19.78 6.29
N PRO A 47 -8.76 19.36 7.54
CA PRO A 47 -10.07 19.63 8.14
C PRO A 47 -10.38 21.13 8.28
N PHE A 48 -9.39 21.96 8.58
CA PHE A 48 -9.58 23.41 8.68
C PHE A 48 -9.91 24.03 7.32
N ILE A 49 -9.20 23.63 6.26
CA ILE A 49 -9.41 24.12 4.89
C ILE A 49 -10.80 23.72 4.39
N ALA A 50 -11.18 22.45 4.58
CA ALA A 50 -12.47 21.91 4.15
C ALA A 50 -13.65 22.63 4.84
N ARG A 51 -13.50 23.01 6.11
CA ARG A 51 -14.59 23.59 6.91
C ARG A 51 -14.66 25.11 6.85
N TYR A 52 -13.53 25.81 6.92
CA TYR A 52 -13.47 27.26 7.16
C TYR A 52 -12.84 28.09 6.03
N ARG A 53 -12.45 27.46 4.92
CA ARG A 53 -11.88 28.13 3.73
C ARG A 53 -12.58 27.71 2.43
N LYS A 54 -13.85 27.34 2.52
CA LYS A 54 -14.65 26.82 1.40
C LYS A 54 -14.67 27.77 0.20
N GLU A 55 -14.75 29.07 0.48
CA GLU A 55 -14.84 30.12 -0.54
C GLU A 55 -13.55 30.21 -1.36
N ALA A 56 -12.39 29.97 -0.74
CA ALA A 56 -11.09 30.09 -1.38
C ALA A 56 -10.85 29.02 -2.45
N HIS A 57 -11.41 27.82 -2.28
CA HIS A 57 -11.26 26.69 -3.19
C HIS A 57 -12.58 26.27 -3.85
N HIS A 58 -13.64 27.05 -3.71
CA HIS A 58 -14.98 26.78 -4.24
C HIS A 58 -15.59 25.44 -3.77
N CYS A 59 -15.56 25.20 -2.46
CA CYS A 59 -16.25 24.11 -1.76
C CYS A 59 -15.79 22.69 -2.13
N LEU A 60 -14.49 22.47 -2.34
CA LEU A 60 -13.90 21.13 -2.33
C LEU A 60 -14.13 20.46 -0.96
N ASP A 61 -14.38 19.15 -1.00
CA ASP A 61 -14.44 18.32 0.21
C ASP A 61 -13.04 17.92 0.69
N GLU A 62 -12.97 17.33 1.88
CA GLU A 62 -11.73 16.88 2.51
C GLU A 62 -10.99 15.78 1.72
N VAL A 63 -11.71 14.96 0.96
CA VAL A 63 -11.14 13.90 0.12
C VAL A 63 -10.36 14.55 -1.04
N LEU A 64 -11.00 15.45 -1.78
CA LEU A 64 -10.38 16.17 -2.88
C LEU A 64 -9.23 17.05 -2.42
N ILE A 65 -9.31 17.69 -1.24
CA ILE A 65 -8.21 18.49 -0.68
C ILE A 65 -7.00 17.59 -0.38
N ARG A 66 -7.21 16.41 0.21
CA ARG A 66 -6.15 15.44 0.48
C ARG A 66 -5.54 14.88 -0.80
N ASP A 67 -6.38 14.53 -1.77
CA ASP A 67 -5.93 14.06 -3.07
C ASP A 67 -5.14 15.12 -3.83
N CYS A 68 -5.53 16.40 -3.73
CA CYS A 68 -4.75 17.51 -4.26
C CYS A 68 -3.34 17.52 -3.67
N GLU A 69 -3.22 17.43 -2.34
CA GLU A 69 -1.93 17.42 -1.65
C GLU A 69 -1.08 16.21 -2.06
N ARG A 70 -1.67 15.01 -2.06
CA ARG A 70 -1.01 13.74 -2.39
C ARG A 70 -0.52 13.71 -3.84
N LEU A 71 -1.38 14.05 -4.80
CA LEU A 71 -1.03 14.09 -6.22
C LEU A 71 0.00 15.17 -6.50
N PHE A 72 -0.13 16.35 -5.87
CA PHE A 72 0.86 17.40 -6.01
C PHE A 72 2.24 16.95 -5.53
N HIS A 73 2.34 16.35 -4.34
CA HIS A 73 3.61 15.81 -3.83
C HIS A 73 4.17 14.72 -4.74
N THR A 74 3.30 13.85 -5.28
CA THR A 74 3.71 12.80 -6.21
C THR A 74 4.32 13.38 -7.49
N HIS A 75 3.67 14.38 -8.09
CA HIS A 75 4.24 15.04 -9.27
C HIS A 75 5.46 15.87 -8.93
N LEU A 76 5.50 16.56 -7.79
CA LEU A 76 6.67 17.30 -7.33
C LEU A 76 7.88 16.38 -7.17
N ALA A 77 7.69 15.18 -6.60
CA ALA A 77 8.74 14.18 -6.50
C ALA A 77 9.20 13.71 -7.89
N ARG A 78 8.27 13.49 -8.83
CA ARG A 78 8.58 13.13 -10.22
C ARG A 78 9.39 14.22 -10.94
N GLU A 79 8.99 15.48 -10.84
CA GLU A 79 9.69 16.60 -11.48
C GLU A 79 11.05 16.85 -10.84
N THR A 80 11.14 16.83 -9.51
CA THR A 80 12.42 16.92 -8.79
C THR A 80 13.37 15.83 -9.28
N ARG A 81 12.89 14.59 -9.37
CA ARG A 81 13.68 13.46 -9.85
C ARG A 81 14.08 13.59 -11.31
N ARG A 82 13.19 14.09 -12.17
CA ARG A 82 13.50 14.38 -13.58
C ARG A 82 14.64 15.38 -13.70
N LEU A 83 14.60 16.48 -12.94
CA LEU A 83 15.65 17.49 -12.95
C LEU A 83 16.99 16.95 -12.42
N GLU A 84 16.97 16.13 -11.37
CA GLU A 84 18.17 15.43 -10.88
C GLU A 84 18.80 14.57 -11.97
N ILE A 85 17.99 13.78 -12.70
CA ILE A 85 18.46 12.93 -13.79
C ILE A 85 19.05 13.78 -14.92
N ILE A 86 18.36 14.83 -15.36
CA ILE A 86 18.85 15.72 -16.42
C ILE A 86 20.21 16.32 -16.05
N ARG A 87 20.35 16.84 -14.82
CA ARG A 87 21.61 17.39 -14.31
C ARG A 87 22.71 16.34 -14.26
N ALA A 88 22.39 15.12 -13.85
CA ALA A 88 23.35 14.02 -13.78
C ALA A 88 23.83 13.58 -15.18
N VAL A 89 22.91 13.42 -16.15
CA VAL A 89 23.25 13.11 -17.56
C VAL A 89 24.09 14.24 -18.19
N PHE A 90 23.73 15.50 -17.90
CA PHE A 90 24.45 16.66 -18.42
C PHE A 90 25.88 16.71 -17.90
N LYS A 91 26.10 16.46 -16.60
CA LYS A 91 27.43 16.45 -15.98
C LYS A 91 28.37 15.40 -16.59
N GLU A 92 27.83 14.30 -17.08
CA GLU A 92 28.59 13.25 -17.79
C GLU A 92 28.83 13.61 -19.27
N GLY A 93 28.32 14.76 -19.76
CA GLY A 93 28.48 15.20 -21.15
C GLY A 93 27.59 14.47 -22.16
N MET A 94 26.60 13.71 -21.69
CA MET A 94 25.82 12.77 -22.51
C MET A 94 24.40 13.26 -22.84
N LEU A 95 24.04 14.50 -22.46
CA LEU A 95 22.69 15.03 -22.67
C LEU A 95 22.51 15.52 -24.12
N THR A 96 21.82 14.73 -24.94
CA THR A 96 21.43 15.14 -26.29
C THR A 96 20.06 15.83 -26.30
N PRO A 97 19.74 16.67 -27.32
CA PRO A 97 18.41 17.27 -27.47
C PRO A 97 17.28 16.25 -27.51
N THR A 98 17.51 15.09 -28.14
CA THR A 98 16.53 14.00 -28.22
C THR A 98 16.30 13.33 -26.86
N LEU A 99 17.38 13.06 -26.11
CA LEU A 99 17.29 12.50 -24.77
C LEU A 99 16.62 13.47 -23.78
N TYR A 100 16.91 14.77 -23.90
CA TYR A 100 16.25 15.80 -23.13
C TYR A 100 14.72 15.79 -23.34
N GLU A 101 14.26 15.72 -24.59
CA GLU A 101 12.82 15.63 -24.89
C GLU A 101 12.18 14.34 -24.36
N HIS A 102 12.88 13.21 -24.42
CA HIS A 102 12.39 11.95 -23.84
C HIS A 102 12.29 12.03 -22.30
N LEU A 103 13.30 12.60 -21.63
CA LEU A 103 13.27 12.80 -20.17
C LEU A 103 12.15 13.78 -19.76
N ARG A 104 11.93 14.84 -20.55
CA ARG A 104 10.86 15.83 -20.34
C ARG A 104 9.47 15.23 -20.50
N SER A 105 9.28 14.36 -21.50
CA SER A 105 7.99 13.74 -21.83
C SER A 105 7.68 12.45 -21.05
N ALA A 106 8.64 11.92 -20.28
CA ALA A 106 8.47 10.69 -19.52
C ALA A 106 7.26 10.76 -18.56
N PRO A 107 6.24 9.88 -18.73
CA PRO A 107 4.97 10.00 -18.02
C PRO A 107 5.03 9.52 -16.56
N THR A 108 5.98 8.64 -16.21
CA THR A 108 6.06 7.99 -14.90
C THR A 108 7.47 8.05 -14.32
N LEU A 109 7.58 7.87 -13.00
CA LEU A 109 8.89 7.69 -12.35
C LEU A 109 9.62 6.46 -12.90
N ALA A 110 8.91 5.37 -13.20
CA ALA A 110 9.49 4.18 -13.80
C ALA A 110 10.10 4.48 -15.18
N ALA A 111 9.37 5.21 -16.05
CA ALA A 111 9.89 5.61 -17.36
C ALA A 111 11.13 6.53 -17.25
N LEU A 112 11.16 7.43 -16.26
CA LEU A 112 12.34 8.23 -15.97
C LEU A 112 13.53 7.36 -15.54
N GLU A 113 13.29 6.40 -14.66
CA GLU A 113 14.32 5.49 -14.18
C GLU A 113 14.82 4.55 -15.29
N ASP A 114 13.96 4.13 -16.22
CA ASP A 114 14.33 3.37 -17.41
C ASP A 114 15.24 4.20 -18.34
N LEU A 115 14.91 5.47 -18.59
CA LEU A 115 15.74 6.40 -19.37
C LEU A 115 17.09 6.71 -18.69
N TRP A 116 17.11 6.73 -17.36
CA TRP A 116 18.32 6.93 -16.56
C TRP A 116 19.17 5.66 -16.41
N ALA A 117 18.56 4.48 -16.57
CA ALA A 117 19.21 3.19 -16.34
C ALA A 117 20.53 2.97 -17.12
N PRO A 118 20.70 3.43 -18.38
CA PRO A 118 21.97 3.30 -19.10
C PRO A 118 23.13 4.10 -18.48
N PHE A 119 22.83 5.19 -17.77
CA PHE A 119 23.83 6.11 -17.21
C PHE A 119 24.22 5.77 -15.76
N LYS A 120 23.45 4.91 -15.10
CA LYS A 120 23.82 4.36 -13.78
C LYS A 120 25.02 3.42 -13.94
N LYS A 121 26.03 3.56 -13.08
CA LYS A 121 27.14 2.59 -12.97
C LYS A 121 26.59 1.18 -12.70
N LYS A 122 26.49 0.35 -13.74
CA LYS A 122 25.97 -1.03 -13.68
C LYS A 122 27.11 -2.05 -13.56
N LYS A 123 26.77 -3.26 -13.09
CA LYS A 123 27.56 -4.47 -13.41
C LYS A 123 27.58 -4.61 -14.95
N LYS A 124 28.76 -4.83 -15.54
CA LYS A 124 28.91 -4.94 -17.00
C LYS A 124 28.00 -6.04 -17.56
N THR A 125 27.01 -5.66 -18.38
CA THR A 125 26.09 -6.60 -19.06
C THR A 125 26.80 -7.30 -20.23
N ARG A 126 26.17 -8.30 -20.85
CA ARG A 126 26.78 -9.01 -21.99
C ARG A 126 26.92 -8.09 -23.19
N GLY A 127 25.90 -7.28 -23.48
CA GLY A 127 25.93 -6.25 -24.52
C GLY A 127 27.01 -5.20 -24.26
N MET A 128 27.12 -4.69 -23.02
CA MET A 128 28.20 -3.75 -22.67
C MET A 128 29.59 -4.35 -22.85
N GLN A 129 29.80 -5.61 -22.46
CA GLN A 129 31.07 -6.31 -22.69
C GLN A 129 31.35 -6.50 -24.18
N ALA A 130 30.34 -6.77 -24.99
CA ALA A 130 30.48 -6.88 -26.44
C ALA A 130 30.83 -5.52 -27.10
N ILE A 131 30.25 -4.41 -26.62
CA ILE A 131 30.63 -3.05 -27.06
C ILE A 131 32.08 -2.75 -26.70
N GLU A 132 32.52 -3.05 -25.47
CA GLU A 132 33.91 -2.85 -25.03
C GLU A 132 34.90 -3.66 -25.90
N LYS A 133 34.50 -4.85 -26.34
CA LYS A 133 35.24 -5.70 -27.28
C LYS A 133 35.25 -5.18 -28.73
N GLY A 134 34.50 -4.12 -29.03
CA GLY A 134 34.44 -3.51 -30.35
C GLY A 134 33.52 -4.24 -31.34
N LEU A 135 32.51 -4.98 -30.84
CA LEU A 135 31.57 -5.74 -31.68
C LEU A 135 30.37 -4.91 -32.20
N GLU A 136 30.26 -3.65 -31.80
CA GLU A 136 29.18 -2.75 -32.24
C GLU A 136 29.06 -2.61 -33.78
N PRO A 137 30.16 -2.48 -34.56
CA PRO A 137 30.06 -2.45 -36.02
C PRO A 137 29.43 -3.71 -36.62
N LEU A 138 29.66 -4.88 -35.99
CA LEU A 138 29.05 -6.14 -36.41
C LEU A 138 27.55 -6.18 -36.11
N ALA A 139 27.12 -5.62 -34.97
CA ALA A 139 25.70 -5.48 -34.64
C ALA A 139 24.97 -4.60 -35.67
N ARG A 140 25.55 -3.47 -36.07
CA ARG A 140 24.99 -2.60 -37.13
C ARG A 140 24.97 -3.27 -38.50
N LEU A 141 25.98 -4.09 -38.80
CA LEU A 141 25.96 -4.90 -40.02
C LEU A 141 24.80 -5.92 -40.01
N ILE A 142 24.54 -6.56 -38.87
CA ILE A 142 23.41 -7.50 -38.70
C ILE A 142 22.06 -6.78 -38.86
N GLU A 143 21.93 -5.52 -38.47
CA GLU A 143 20.71 -4.73 -38.69
C GLU A 143 20.51 -4.27 -40.15
N THR A 144 21.52 -4.38 -41.01
CA THR A 144 21.44 -3.85 -42.38
C THR A 144 20.63 -4.76 -43.30
N GLN A 145 19.62 -4.20 -43.99
CA GLN A 145 18.65 -4.93 -44.83
C GLN A 145 19.27 -5.79 -45.95
N CYS A 146 20.40 -5.36 -46.53
CA CYS A 146 21.05 -6.05 -47.64
C CYS A 146 22.23 -6.94 -47.21
N ALA A 147 22.54 -7.05 -45.92
CA ALA A 147 23.69 -7.81 -45.46
C ALA A 147 23.43 -9.32 -45.62
N THR A 148 24.25 -9.97 -46.45
CA THR A 148 24.18 -11.41 -46.63
C THR A 148 24.80 -12.14 -45.45
N GLN A 149 24.35 -13.37 -45.23
CA GLN A 149 24.86 -14.26 -44.21
C GLN A 149 26.39 -14.43 -44.27
N ALA A 150 26.94 -14.55 -45.49
CA ALA A 150 28.37 -14.71 -45.72
C ALA A 150 29.18 -13.42 -45.43
N GLU A 151 28.58 -12.24 -45.59
CA GLU A 151 29.23 -10.97 -45.25
C GLU A 151 29.32 -10.79 -43.74
N ILE A 152 28.28 -11.16 -43.00
CA ILE A 152 28.26 -11.10 -41.53
C ILE A 152 29.31 -12.07 -40.96
N GLU A 153 29.35 -13.32 -41.44
CA GLU A 153 30.33 -14.31 -40.99
C GLU A 153 31.78 -13.90 -41.33
N ARG A 154 31.99 -13.26 -42.48
CA ARG A 154 33.32 -12.73 -42.87
C ARG A 154 33.73 -11.55 -41.99
N ALA A 155 32.82 -10.62 -41.71
CA ALA A 155 33.07 -9.51 -40.79
C ALA A 155 33.36 -10.01 -39.37
N ALA A 156 32.62 -11.02 -38.91
CA ALA A 156 32.86 -11.68 -37.63
C ALA A 156 34.23 -12.35 -37.55
N ALA A 157 34.65 -13.05 -38.62
CA ALA A 157 35.98 -13.67 -38.70
C ALA A 157 37.12 -12.63 -38.65
N ALA A 158 36.90 -11.44 -39.24
CA ALA A 158 37.86 -10.34 -39.20
C ALA A 158 37.99 -9.68 -37.81
N LEU A 159 37.01 -9.88 -36.93
CA LEU A 159 36.98 -9.35 -35.56
C LEU A 159 37.50 -10.35 -34.52
N VAL A 160 37.96 -11.53 -34.94
CA VAL A 160 38.59 -12.52 -34.05
C VAL A 160 39.96 -12.00 -33.62
N ALA A 161 40.06 -11.65 -32.33
CA ALA A 161 41.28 -11.17 -31.71
C ALA A 161 41.74 -12.19 -30.65
N PRO A 162 42.94 -12.80 -30.80
CA PRO A 162 43.45 -13.76 -29.83
C PRO A 162 43.66 -13.11 -28.46
N ALA A 163 43.45 -13.88 -27.40
CA ALA A 163 43.45 -13.40 -26.00
C ALA A 163 44.77 -12.76 -25.49
N ALA A 164 45.82 -12.75 -26.31
CA ALA A 164 47.10 -12.14 -26.00
C ALA A 164 47.09 -10.60 -26.15
N ASP A 165 46.11 -10.02 -26.86
CA ASP A 165 45.96 -8.58 -27.06
C ASP A 165 44.73 -8.02 -26.31
N SER A 166 44.94 -7.59 -25.07
CA SER A 166 44.11 -6.59 -24.35
C SER A 166 42.62 -6.93 -24.10
N ASP A 167 41.90 -5.97 -23.50
CA ASP A 167 40.47 -6.00 -23.11
C ASP A 167 39.46 -6.31 -24.25
N ARG A 168 39.93 -6.60 -25.47
CA ARG A 168 39.12 -6.87 -26.67
C ARG A 168 39.16 -8.33 -27.18
N ALA A 169 39.54 -9.28 -26.33
CA ALA A 169 39.63 -10.68 -26.72
C ALA A 169 38.29 -11.27 -27.20
N VAL A 170 38.29 -11.84 -28.41
CA VAL A 170 37.16 -12.54 -29.04
C VAL A 170 37.67 -13.88 -29.56
N SER A 171 37.21 -14.97 -28.95
CA SER A 171 37.80 -16.31 -29.13
C SER A 171 37.43 -16.99 -30.46
N SER A 172 36.32 -16.61 -31.08
CA SER A 172 35.88 -17.16 -32.36
C SER A 172 34.93 -16.21 -33.11
N ALA A 173 34.72 -16.45 -34.41
CA ALA A 173 33.72 -15.74 -35.19
C ALA A 173 32.30 -15.94 -34.62
N GLN A 174 32.03 -17.11 -34.04
CA GLN A 174 30.76 -17.42 -33.38
C GLN A 174 30.56 -16.55 -32.13
N ASP A 175 31.62 -16.34 -31.34
CA ASP A 175 31.58 -15.46 -30.16
C ASP A 175 31.42 -13.99 -30.55
N ALA A 176 32.01 -13.58 -31.68
CA ALA A 176 31.81 -12.24 -32.23
C ALA A 176 30.34 -12.00 -32.59
N ILE A 177 29.72 -12.96 -33.29
CA ILE A 177 28.30 -12.90 -33.65
C ILE A 177 27.42 -12.96 -32.41
N ALA A 178 27.70 -13.86 -31.46
CA ALA A 178 26.94 -13.95 -30.21
C ALA A 178 27.00 -12.64 -29.41
N GLY A 179 28.18 -12.02 -29.32
CA GLY A 179 28.34 -10.72 -28.67
C GLY A 179 27.60 -9.60 -29.41
N ALA A 180 27.63 -9.58 -30.74
CA ALA A 180 26.84 -8.63 -31.53
C ALA A 180 25.32 -8.84 -31.35
N CYS A 181 24.86 -10.09 -31.27
CA CYS A 181 23.47 -10.42 -30.96
C CYS A 181 23.09 -10.01 -29.52
N ASP A 182 23.99 -10.14 -28.54
CA ASP A 182 23.75 -9.66 -27.16
C ASP A 182 23.52 -8.13 -27.11
N ILE A 183 24.20 -7.36 -27.97
CA ILE A 183 23.96 -5.90 -28.10
C ILE A 183 22.52 -5.67 -28.60
N LEU A 184 22.14 -6.30 -29.71
CA LEU A 184 20.82 -6.15 -30.33
C LEU A 184 19.68 -6.67 -29.43
N ALA A 185 19.92 -7.74 -28.67
CA ALA A 185 18.99 -8.28 -27.68
C ALA A 185 18.72 -7.26 -26.55
N GLU A 186 19.75 -6.61 -26.04
CA GLU A 186 19.61 -5.55 -25.02
C GLU A 186 18.91 -4.32 -25.60
N GLU A 187 19.21 -3.90 -26.83
CA GLU A 187 18.53 -2.79 -27.50
C GLU A 187 17.03 -3.07 -27.73
N THR A 188 16.70 -4.28 -28.18
CA THR A 188 15.32 -4.75 -28.35
C THR A 188 14.55 -4.68 -27.02
N ALA A 189 15.17 -5.11 -25.93
CA ALA A 189 14.56 -5.14 -24.60
C ALA A 189 14.45 -3.76 -23.95
N HIS A 190 15.34 -2.81 -24.28
CA HIS A 190 15.27 -1.43 -23.80
C HIS A 190 14.39 -0.52 -24.65
N CYS A 191 13.86 -1.01 -25.77
CA CYS A 191 12.93 -0.27 -26.61
C CYS A 191 11.57 -0.07 -25.89
N ASN A 192 11.24 1.18 -25.57
CA ASN A 192 9.99 1.55 -24.90
C ASN A 192 8.74 1.11 -25.67
N ALA A 193 8.77 1.16 -27.02
CA ALA A 193 7.66 0.74 -27.85
C ALA A 193 7.42 -0.78 -27.72
N ASN A 194 8.48 -1.58 -27.78
CA ASN A 194 8.41 -3.04 -27.60
C ASN A 194 7.89 -3.39 -26.20
N ARG A 195 8.39 -2.71 -25.16
CA ARG A 195 7.92 -2.90 -23.79
C ARG A 195 6.44 -2.57 -23.62
N ALA A 196 5.98 -1.44 -24.13
CA ALA A 196 4.59 -1.01 -24.02
C ALA A 196 3.64 -1.95 -24.78
N ALA A 197 4.03 -2.36 -26.00
CA ALA A 197 3.28 -3.32 -26.80
C ALA A 197 3.17 -4.68 -26.10
N LEU A 198 4.29 -5.20 -25.59
CA LEU A 198 4.32 -6.49 -24.92
C LEU A 198 3.56 -6.47 -23.58
N LYS A 199 3.68 -5.38 -22.81
CA LYS A 199 2.88 -5.19 -21.59
C LYS A 199 1.38 -5.21 -21.90
N SER A 200 0.95 -4.51 -22.95
CA SER A 200 -0.45 -4.49 -23.36
C SER A 200 -0.94 -5.88 -23.79
N PHE A 201 -0.12 -6.62 -24.53
CA PHE A 201 -0.40 -8.00 -24.91
C PHE A 201 -0.56 -8.90 -23.68
N TYR A 202 0.39 -8.88 -22.74
CA TYR A 202 0.33 -9.69 -21.51
C TYR A 202 -0.81 -9.31 -20.57
N LEU A 203 -1.18 -8.03 -20.48
CA LEU A 203 -2.37 -7.63 -19.71
C LEU A 203 -3.66 -8.22 -20.32
N SER A 204 -3.72 -8.35 -21.65
CA SER A 204 -4.90 -8.86 -22.35
C SER A 204 -5.00 -10.38 -22.38
N ALA A 205 -3.88 -11.09 -22.50
CA ALA A 205 -3.82 -12.53 -22.76
C ALA A 205 -3.17 -13.34 -21.63
N GLY A 206 -2.46 -12.69 -20.70
CA GLY A 206 -1.77 -13.37 -19.61
C GLY A 206 -2.73 -13.96 -18.58
N VAL A 207 -2.30 -15.07 -17.98
CA VAL A 207 -3.04 -15.79 -16.94
C VAL A 207 -2.19 -15.87 -15.68
N VAL A 208 -2.73 -15.37 -14.56
CA VAL A 208 -2.13 -15.59 -13.24
C VAL A 208 -2.45 -17.02 -12.83
N THR A 209 -1.40 -17.79 -12.58
CA THR A 209 -1.49 -19.18 -12.12
C THR A 209 -0.89 -19.30 -10.73
N ALA A 210 -1.60 -19.95 -9.81
CA ALA A 210 -1.06 -20.34 -8.51
C ALA A 210 -1.12 -21.86 -8.37
N THR A 211 0.01 -22.46 -8.00
CA THR A 211 0.14 -23.89 -7.75
C THR A 211 0.63 -24.12 -6.35
N GLY A 212 -0.03 -25.00 -5.59
CA GLY A 212 0.39 -25.26 -4.22
C GLY A 212 1.63 -26.15 -4.12
N ILE A 213 2.44 -25.87 -3.11
CA ILE A 213 3.71 -26.54 -2.82
C ILE A 213 3.46 -27.55 -1.68
N GLY A 214 3.57 -28.83 -1.98
CA GLY A 214 3.40 -29.90 -0.98
C GLY A 214 2.72 -31.15 -1.53
N ASP A 215 2.30 -32.03 -0.62
CA ASP A 215 1.56 -33.25 -0.94
C ASP A 215 0.03 -33.04 -0.91
N ALA A 216 -0.72 -34.10 -1.24
CA ALA A 216 -2.18 -34.06 -1.23
C ALA A 216 -2.77 -33.76 0.16
N HIS A 217 -2.06 -34.12 1.24
CA HIS A 217 -2.52 -33.83 2.60
C HIS A 217 -2.40 -32.32 2.91
N ALA A 218 -1.27 -31.70 2.52
CA ALA A 218 -1.09 -30.26 2.60
C ALA A 218 -2.15 -29.51 1.78
N ALA A 219 -2.51 -30.02 0.59
CA ALA A 219 -3.54 -29.42 -0.24
C ALA A 219 -4.93 -29.39 0.44
N HIS A 220 -5.33 -30.48 1.12
CA HIS A 220 -6.65 -30.58 1.76
C HIS A 220 -6.76 -29.87 3.11
N THR A 221 -5.64 -29.59 3.77
CA THR A 221 -5.60 -28.94 5.09
C THR A 221 -5.21 -27.45 5.01
N SER A 222 -4.76 -26.99 3.85
CA SER A 222 -4.34 -25.61 3.64
C SER A 222 -5.50 -24.62 3.66
N VAL A 223 -5.28 -23.48 4.30
CA VAL A 223 -6.17 -22.30 4.23
C VAL A 223 -6.23 -21.71 2.82
N TYR A 224 -5.31 -22.09 1.93
CA TYR A 224 -5.22 -21.69 0.53
C TYR A 224 -5.76 -22.77 -0.44
N GLN A 225 -6.57 -23.72 0.03
CA GLN A 225 -7.09 -24.82 -0.79
C GLN A 225 -7.70 -24.34 -2.13
N MET A 226 -8.43 -23.22 -2.11
CA MET A 226 -9.04 -22.63 -3.32
C MET A 226 -8.01 -22.13 -4.36
N TYR A 227 -6.77 -21.92 -3.94
CA TYR A 227 -5.68 -21.37 -4.75
C TYR A 227 -4.61 -22.41 -5.12
N TRP A 228 -4.81 -23.68 -4.77
CA TRP A 228 -3.80 -24.74 -4.95
C TRP A 228 -3.63 -25.17 -6.41
N ASP A 229 -4.69 -25.07 -7.21
CA ASP A 229 -4.68 -25.22 -8.67
C ASP A 229 -5.57 -24.12 -9.25
N TYR A 230 -5.00 -22.93 -9.35
CA TYR A 230 -5.75 -21.71 -9.68
C TYR A 230 -5.22 -21.06 -10.94
N ALA A 231 -6.14 -20.65 -11.81
CA ALA A 231 -5.85 -19.88 -13.00
C ALA A 231 -6.92 -18.81 -13.21
N GLU A 232 -6.49 -17.56 -13.40
CA GLU A 232 -7.39 -16.45 -13.75
C GLU A 232 -6.69 -15.47 -14.69
N ALA A 233 -7.42 -14.90 -15.64
CA ALA A 233 -6.88 -13.90 -16.55
C ALA A 233 -6.40 -12.65 -15.78
N VAL A 234 -5.25 -12.10 -16.19
CA VAL A 234 -4.62 -10.92 -15.56
C VAL A 234 -5.57 -9.72 -15.51
N ARG A 235 -6.39 -9.53 -16.55
CA ARG A 235 -7.37 -8.44 -16.62
C ARG A 235 -8.58 -8.59 -15.68
N ASP A 236 -8.88 -9.81 -15.25
CA ASP A 236 -10.13 -10.13 -14.53
C ASP A 236 -9.91 -10.31 -13.02
N ILE A 237 -8.67 -10.64 -12.62
CA ILE A 237 -8.29 -10.94 -11.23
C ILE A 237 -8.66 -9.82 -10.25
N LYS A 238 -9.32 -10.21 -9.16
CA LYS A 238 -9.78 -9.28 -8.12
C LYS A 238 -8.70 -9.01 -7.08
N ALA A 239 -8.70 -7.79 -6.54
CA ALA A 239 -7.74 -7.34 -5.53
C ALA A 239 -7.58 -8.30 -4.35
N HIS A 240 -8.69 -8.78 -3.76
CA HIS A 240 -8.62 -9.71 -2.62
C HIS A 240 -7.96 -11.05 -2.97
N ARG A 241 -8.05 -11.51 -4.22
CA ARG A 241 -7.39 -12.74 -4.69
C ARG A 241 -5.90 -12.50 -4.90
N VAL A 242 -5.51 -11.34 -5.43
CA VAL A 242 -4.09 -10.93 -5.52
C VAL A 242 -3.45 -10.91 -4.14
N LEU A 243 -4.11 -10.31 -3.13
CA LEU A 243 -3.60 -10.31 -1.75
C LEU A 243 -3.50 -11.74 -1.18
N ALA A 244 -4.50 -12.59 -1.42
CA ALA A 244 -4.50 -13.97 -0.94
C ALA A 244 -3.36 -14.81 -1.53
N ILE A 245 -3.17 -14.77 -2.85
CA ILE A 245 -2.10 -15.54 -3.52
C ILE A 245 -0.72 -15.01 -3.16
N ASN A 246 -0.55 -13.69 -3.03
CA ASN A 246 0.73 -13.09 -2.62
C ASN A 246 1.09 -13.47 -1.18
N ARG A 247 0.10 -13.56 -0.29
CA ARG A 247 0.30 -14.05 1.07
C ARG A 247 0.72 -15.53 1.07
N GLY A 248 0.00 -16.38 0.32
CA GLY A 248 0.34 -17.80 0.21
C GLY A 248 1.73 -18.04 -0.39
N GLU A 249 2.15 -17.20 -1.34
CA GLU A 249 3.52 -17.18 -1.90
C GLU A 249 4.56 -16.81 -0.84
N ARG A 250 4.31 -15.74 -0.06
CA ARG A 250 5.22 -15.29 1.01
C ARG A 250 5.35 -16.30 2.15
N GLU A 251 4.29 -17.04 2.45
CA GLU A 251 4.29 -18.14 3.42
C GLU A 251 4.91 -19.43 2.86
N GLY A 252 5.28 -19.47 1.58
CA GLY A 252 5.92 -20.61 0.93
C GLY A 252 4.97 -21.78 0.62
N ILE A 253 3.66 -21.53 0.60
CA ILE A 253 2.62 -22.53 0.38
C ILE A 253 2.17 -22.56 -1.10
N LEU A 254 2.30 -21.43 -1.81
CA LEU A 254 1.96 -21.30 -3.23
C LEU A 254 3.18 -20.87 -4.05
N ASP A 255 3.28 -21.37 -5.27
CA ASP A 255 4.14 -20.83 -6.34
C ASP A 255 3.24 -20.05 -7.31
N VAL A 256 3.48 -18.75 -7.47
CA VAL A 256 2.62 -17.85 -8.25
C VAL A 256 3.37 -17.32 -9.46
N LYS A 257 2.80 -17.55 -10.65
CA LYS A 257 3.38 -17.12 -11.92
C LYS A 257 2.34 -16.43 -12.79
N ILE A 258 2.82 -15.66 -13.76
CA ILE A 258 2.00 -15.22 -14.88
C ILE A 258 2.43 -16.03 -16.09
N THR A 259 1.53 -16.85 -16.60
CA THR A 259 1.72 -17.66 -17.80
C THR A 259 1.30 -16.83 -19.02
N VAL A 260 2.15 -16.81 -20.04
CA VAL A 260 1.98 -16.06 -21.28
C VAL A 260 2.45 -16.88 -22.47
N ASP A 261 1.94 -16.57 -23.65
CA ASP A 261 2.43 -17.13 -24.91
C ASP A 261 3.71 -16.38 -25.33
N LEU A 262 4.86 -17.01 -25.10
CA LEU A 262 6.16 -16.44 -25.44
C LEU A 262 6.42 -16.43 -26.95
N ASP A 263 5.88 -17.38 -27.70
CA ASP A 263 6.09 -17.46 -29.14
C ASP A 263 5.34 -16.32 -29.84
N ALA A 264 4.08 -16.09 -29.45
CA ALA A 264 3.30 -14.94 -29.91
C ALA A 264 3.95 -13.60 -29.52
N ALA A 265 4.54 -13.52 -28.32
CA ALA A 265 5.29 -12.33 -27.89
C ALA A 265 6.51 -12.05 -28.77
N VAL A 266 7.26 -13.09 -29.13
CA VAL A 266 8.41 -12.99 -30.02
C VAL A 266 7.95 -12.57 -31.42
N GLU A 267 6.89 -13.19 -31.95
CA GLU A 267 6.32 -12.86 -33.26
C GLU A 267 5.91 -11.39 -33.33
N GLN A 268 5.17 -10.89 -32.33
CA GLN A 268 4.72 -9.51 -32.29
C GLN A 268 5.89 -8.49 -32.32
N VAL A 269 6.97 -8.77 -31.59
CA VAL A 269 8.16 -7.89 -31.59
C VAL A 269 8.93 -8.01 -32.91
N GLN A 270 9.04 -9.21 -33.47
CA GLN A 270 9.67 -9.40 -34.78
C GLN A 270 8.88 -8.72 -35.91
N GLU A 271 7.55 -8.72 -35.86
CA GLU A 271 6.71 -7.97 -36.79
C GLU A 271 6.93 -6.46 -36.67
N ALA A 272 7.12 -5.94 -35.47
CA ALA A 272 7.37 -4.52 -35.26
C ALA A 272 8.78 -4.08 -35.70
N VAL A 273 9.79 -4.93 -35.49
CA VAL A 273 11.20 -4.60 -35.78
C VAL A 273 11.60 -4.95 -37.22
N HIS A 274 10.90 -5.89 -37.87
CA HIS A 274 11.21 -6.42 -39.20
C HIS A 274 12.67 -6.95 -39.33
N PRO A 275 12.97 -8.18 -38.83
CA PRO A 275 14.32 -8.72 -38.87
C PRO A 275 14.85 -8.91 -40.29
N ASN A 276 16.07 -8.44 -40.52
CA ASN A 276 16.71 -8.41 -41.85
C ASN A 276 17.42 -9.73 -42.23
N ASN A 277 17.81 -10.54 -41.25
CA ASN A 277 18.47 -11.83 -41.46
C ASN A 277 18.26 -12.75 -40.24
N ARG A 278 18.82 -13.96 -40.29
CA ARG A 278 18.66 -14.96 -39.21
C ARG A 278 19.23 -14.48 -37.87
N TYR A 279 20.39 -13.81 -37.87
CA TYR A 279 21.02 -13.36 -36.62
C TYR A 279 20.26 -12.22 -35.97
N HIS A 280 19.71 -11.30 -36.79
CA HIS A 280 18.84 -10.26 -36.28
C HIS A 280 17.57 -10.87 -35.65
N ARG A 281 16.97 -11.87 -36.30
CA ARG A 281 15.82 -12.61 -35.76
C ARG A 281 16.16 -13.29 -34.43
N ASP A 282 17.28 -14.02 -34.38
CA ASP A 282 17.72 -14.73 -33.18
C ASP A 282 18.02 -13.77 -32.02
N ALA A 283 18.63 -12.61 -32.30
CA ALA A 283 18.89 -11.57 -31.32
C ALA A 283 17.60 -10.96 -30.74
N ILE A 284 16.59 -10.70 -31.59
CA ILE A 284 15.27 -10.22 -31.13
C ILE A 284 14.62 -11.28 -30.24
N THR A 285 14.61 -12.55 -30.66
CA THR A 285 14.04 -13.66 -29.88
C THR A 285 14.69 -13.75 -28.50
N ASP A 286 16.02 -13.75 -28.43
CA ASP A 286 16.74 -13.78 -27.15
C ASP A 286 16.45 -12.53 -26.30
N GLY A 287 16.42 -11.34 -26.91
CA GLY A 287 16.05 -10.10 -26.22
C GLY A 287 14.65 -10.15 -25.62
N VAL A 288 13.67 -10.72 -26.33
CA VAL A 288 12.31 -10.89 -25.84
C VAL A 288 12.25 -11.91 -24.70
N VAL A 289 12.79 -13.12 -24.90
CA VAL A 289 12.65 -14.24 -23.95
C VAL A 289 13.46 -14.01 -22.68
N ARG A 290 14.73 -13.59 -22.81
CA ARG A 290 15.66 -13.49 -21.69
C ARG A 290 15.52 -12.20 -20.89
N LEU A 291 15.17 -11.09 -21.55
CA LEU A 291 15.25 -9.76 -20.96
C LEU A 291 13.88 -9.08 -20.85
N LEU A 292 13.21 -8.88 -21.99
CA LEU A 292 12.00 -8.05 -22.05
C LEU A 292 10.81 -8.71 -21.33
N SER A 293 10.51 -9.96 -21.66
CA SER A 293 9.36 -10.68 -21.11
C SER A 293 9.45 -10.81 -19.58
N PRO A 294 10.57 -11.28 -18.97
CA PRO A 294 10.69 -11.33 -17.51
C PRO A 294 10.59 -9.95 -16.84
N ALA A 295 11.07 -8.89 -17.48
CA ALA A 295 10.94 -7.53 -16.97
C ALA A 295 9.47 -7.07 -16.95
N VAL A 296 8.74 -7.28 -18.05
CA VAL A 296 7.32 -6.93 -18.17
C VAL A 296 6.45 -7.75 -17.21
N LEU A 297 6.71 -9.05 -17.04
CA LEU A 297 5.97 -9.89 -16.09
C LEU A 297 6.13 -9.42 -14.64
N ARG A 298 7.35 -9.03 -14.25
CA ARG A 298 7.61 -8.43 -12.92
C ARG A 298 6.87 -7.11 -12.74
N GLU A 299 6.87 -6.26 -13.78
CA GLU A 299 6.13 -5.01 -13.77
C GLU A 299 4.62 -5.25 -13.58
N ILE A 300 4.02 -6.18 -14.34
CA ILE A 300 2.60 -6.53 -14.19
C ILE A 300 2.30 -7.07 -12.78
N ARG A 301 3.13 -7.97 -12.23
CA ARG A 301 2.96 -8.46 -10.84
C ARG A 301 3.03 -7.32 -9.82
N ALA A 302 3.95 -6.38 -10.00
CA ALA A 302 4.09 -5.22 -9.12
C ALA A 302 2.86 -4.30 -9.21
N ASP A 303 2.36 -4.02 -10.43
CA ASP A 303 1.18 -3.19 -10.66
C ASP A 303 -0.08 -3.81 -10.04
N LEU A 304 -0.30 -5.12 -10.25
CA LEU A 304 -1.41 -5.85 -9.64
C LEU A 304 -1.36 -5.78 -8.11
N THR A 305 -0.17 -5.97 -7.53
CA THR A 305 0.03 -5.91 -6.08
C THR A 305 -0.25 -4.50 -5.55
N ALA A 306 0.32 -3.46 -6.17
CA ALA A 306 0.11 -2.08 -5.75
C ALA A 306 -1.36 -1.66 -5.84
N SER A 307 -2.06 -2.07 -6.91
CA SER A 307 -3.50 -1.81 -7.07
C SER A 307 -4.33 -2.54 -6.00
N ALA A 308 -4.01 -3.80 -5.72
CA ALA A 308 -4.71 -4.60 -4.73
C ALA A 308 -4.51 -4.07 -3.30
N GLU A 309 -3.28 -3.67 -2.95
CA GLU A 309 -2.96 -3.03 -1.67
C GLU A 309 -3.72 -1.72 -1.50
N GLN A 310 -3.74 -0.87 -2.53
CA GLN A 310 -4.46 0.41 -2.48
C GLN A 310 -5.96 0.20 -2.30
N HIS A 311 -6.55 -0.75 -3.02
CA HIS A 311 -7.96 -1.09 -2.86
C HIS A 311 -8.25 -1.60 -1.43
N GLY A 312 -7.41 -2.47 -0.89
CA GLY A 312 -7.53 -2.95 0.49
C GLY A 312 -7.49 -1.80 1.50
N ILE A 313 -6.51 -0.90 1.37
CA ILE A 313 -6.39 0.28 2.25
C ILE A 313 -7.63 1.16 2.19
N ASN A 314 -8.21 1.38 1.01
CA ASN A 314 -9.44 2.17 0.88
C ASN A 314 -10.62 1.53 1.63
N VAL A 315 -10.80 0.21 1.49
CA VAL A 315 -11.83 -0.54 2.24
C VAL A 315 -11.60 -0.46 3.75
N PHE A 316 -10.35 -0.57 4.20
CA PHE A 316 -9.99 -0.42 5.61
C PHE A 316 -10.31 0.98 6.14
N SER A 317 -10.04 2.02 5.36
CA SER A 317 -10.38 3.41 5.68
C SER A 317 -11.89 3.63 5.80
N GLU A 318 -12.69 3.06 4.90
CA GLU A 318 -14.15 3.10 4.96
C GLU A 318 -14.68 2.38 6.21
N ASN A 319 -14.17 1.17 6.49
CA ASN A 319 -14.55 0.40 7.67
C ASN A 319 -14.20 1.11 8.97
N LEU A 320 -13.00 1.70 9.06
CA LEU A 320 -12.61 2.51 10.21
C LEU A 320 -13.50 3.73 10.38
N THR A 321 -13.83 4.42 9.29
CA THR A 321 -14.74 5.58 9.32
C THR A 321 -16.10 5.18 9.89
N ASN A 322 -16.69 4.10 9.39
CA ASN A 322 -17.98 3.60 9.87
C ASN A 322 -17.93 3.22 11.35
N LEU A 323 -16.84 2.57 11.77
CA LEU A 323 -16.66 2.17 13.17
C LEU A 323 -16.56 3.41 14.09
N LEU A 324 -15.75 4.40 13.74
CA LEU A 324 -15.57 5.62 14.52
C LEU A 324 -16.81 6.53 14.55
N MET A 325 -17.61 6.49 13.48
CA MET A 325 -18.87 7.23 13.36
C MET A 325 -20.07 6.52 14.00
N THR A 326 -19.85 5.37 14.64
CA THR A 326 -20.91 4.64 15.36
C THR A 326 -21.53 5.53 16.43
N GLN A 327 -22.87 5.54 16.50
CA GLN A 327 -23.60 6.40 17.42
C GLN A 327 -23.32 6.02 18.89
N PRO A 328 -22.92 6.98 19.75
CA PRO A 328 -22.62 6.73 21.16
C PRO A 328 -23.87 6.55 22.02
N VAL A 329 -23.83 5.64 23.01
CA VAL A 329 -24.88 5.47 24.02
C VAL A 329 -24.50 6.22 25.31
N LYS A 330 -24.86 7.51 25.37
CA LYS A 330 -24.47 8.42 26.47
C LYS A 330 -25.40 8.30 27.67
N GLY A 331 -24.84 8.57 28.86
CA GLY A 331 -25.63 8.70 30.09
C GLY A 331 -26.13 7.37 30.66
N THR A 332 -25.52 6.26 30.26
CA THR A 332 -25.97 4.90 30.59
C THR A 332 -24.88 4.18 31.37
N ARG A 333 -25.26 3.51 32.47
CA ARG A 333 -24.35 2.64 33.24
C ARG A 333 -24.18 1.32 32.50
N VAL A 334 -22.94 0.96 32.20
CA VAL A 334 -22.60 -0.17 31.33
C VAL A 334 -21.81 -1.23 32.08
N LEU A 335 -22.14 -2.50 31.86
CA LEU A 335 -21.28 -3.62 32.23
C LEU A 335 -20.54 -4.09 30.96
N GLY A 336 -19.25 -3.78 30.87
CA GLY A 336 -18.37 -4.29 29.82
C GLY A 336 -17.92 -5.70 30.15
N ILE A 337 -18.05 -6.63 29.20
CA ILE A 337 -17.72 -8.03 29.37
C ILE A 337 -16.76 -8.46 28.26
N ASP A 338 -15.57 -8.91 28.65
CA ASP A 338 -14.55 -9.52 27.79
C ASP A 338 -14.60 -11.05 27.94
N PRO A 339 -15.20 -11.78 26.98
CA PRO A 339 -15.35 -13.23 27.06
C PRO A 339 -14.01 -13.95 27.16
N GLY A 340 -13.98 -15.03 27.93
CA GLY A 340 -12.81 -15.90 27.97
C GLY A 340 -13.14 -17.26 28.53
N ILE A 341 -12.50 -18.29 27.97
CA ILE A 341 -12.73 -19.67 28.36
C ILE A 341 -11.79 -20.05 29.51
N ARG A 342 -10.48 -20.15 29.22
CA ARG A 342 -9.47 -20.63 30.18
C ARG A 342 -9.18 -19.64 31.31
N THR A 343 -9.11 -18.34 30.98
CA THR A 343 -8.80 -17.27 31.93
C THR A 343 -10.06 -16.66 32.57
N GLY A 344 -11.24 -17.22 32.26
CA GLY A 344 -12.52 -16.67 32.65
C GLY A 344 -12.93 -15.46 31.81
N THR A 345 -14.19 -15.08 31.98
CA THR A 345 -14.82 -13.91 31.38
C THR A 345 -14.69 -12.74 32.36
N LYS A 346 -14.06 -11.65 31.92
CA LYS A 346 -13.81 -10.48 32.77
C LYS A 346 -14.95 -9.49 32.62
N CYS A 347 -15.43 -8.96 33.73
CA CYS A 347 -16.54 -8.03 33.77
C CYS A 347 -16.09 -6.73 34.45
N ALA A 348 -16.40 -5.59 33.87
CA ALA A 348 -16.11 -4.27 34.43
C ALA A 348 -17.35 -3.38 34.38
N ALA A 349 -17.76 -2.87 35.55
CA ALA A 349 -18.88 -1.94 35.68
C ALA A 349 -18.41 -0.50 35.49
N LEU A 350 -19.15 0.25 34.68
CA LEU A 350 -18.89 1.64 34.33
C LEU A 350 -20.11 2.50 34.68
N ASP A 351 -19.86 3.72 35.16
CA ASP A 351 -20.90 4.71 35.37
C ASP A 351 -21.32 5.41 34.06
N GLU A 352 -22.24 6.37 34.16
CA GLU A 352 -22.79 7.14 33.03
C GLU A 352 -21.73 7.94 32.24
N THR A 353 -20.56 8.16 32.82
CA THR A 353 -19.43 8.90 32.24
C THR A 353 -18.29 7.99 31.76
N GLY A 354 -18.40 6.67 32.00
CA GLY A 354 -17.36 5.70 31.72
C GLY A 354 -16.30 5.59 32.81
N GLN A 355 -16.57 6.09 34.02
CA GLN A 355 -15.73 5.87 35.19
C GLN A 355 -15.86 4.43 35.68
N TYR A 356 -14.73 3.81 36.01
CA TYR A 356 -14.67 2.45 36.53
C TYR A 356 -15.25 2.36 37.97
N LEU A 357 -16.19 1.43 38.18
CA LEU A 357 -16.87 1.22 39.46
C LEU A 357 -16.44 -0.06 40.18
N GLY A 358 -15.93 -1.05 39.44
CA GLY A 358 -15.54 -2.34 39.96
C GLY A 358 -15.49 -3.41 38.88
N SER A 359 -14.84 -4.53 39.19
CA SER A 359 -14.72 -5.67 38.29
C SER A 359 -14.81 -6.99 39.03
N PHE A 360 -15.08 -8.03 38.27
CA PHE A 360 -15.11 -9.41 38.74
C PHE A 360 -14.85 -10.34 37.54
N VAL A 361 -14.58 -11.61 37.84
CA VAL A 361 -14.38 -12.66 36.83
C VAL A 361 -15.43 -13.72 37.02
N ILE A 362 -16.05 -14.17 35.93
CA ILE A 362 -16.97 -15.28 35.91
C ILE A 362 -16.44 -16.40 35.02
N TYR A 363 -16.91 -17.62 35.29
CA TYR A 363 -16.63 -18.78 34.46
C TYR A 363 -17.96 -19.31 33.94
N PRO A 364 -18.31 -19.11 32.65
CA PRO A 364 -19.65 -19.42 32.13
C PRO A 364 -20.09 -20.89 32.31
N HIS A 365 -19.12 -21.81 32.38
CA HIS A 365 -19.39 -23.23 32.65
C HIS A 365 -19.84 -23.52 34.09
N ASN A 366 -19.60 -22.61 35.04
CA ASN A 366 -20.15 -22.65 36.39
C ASN A 366 -21.36 -21.71 36.45
N THR A 367 -22.46 -22.15 35.86
CA THR A 367 -23.63 -21.33 35.56
C THR A 367 -24.23 -20.66 36.79
N ASP A 368 -24.38 -21.38 37.91
CA ASP A 368 -24.99 -20.84 39.14
C ASP A 368 -24.16 -19.71 39.73
N HIS A 369 -22.84 -19.91 39.85
CA HIS A 369 -21.94 -18.87 40.36
C HIS A 369 -21.88 -17.67 39.43
N ALA A 370 -21.77 -17.90 38.12
CA ALA A 370 -21.72 -16.84 37.12
C ALA A 370 -23.01 -16.02 37.13
N ARG A 371 -24.17 -16.69 37.19
CA ARG A 371 -25.49 -16.06 37.26
C ARG A 371 -25.69 -15.23 38.52
N ALA A 372 -25.28 -15.75 39.67
CA ALA A 372 -25.34 -15.03 40.94
C ALA A 372 -24.46 -13.76 40.92
N ALA A 373 -23.22 -13.88 40.45
CA ALA A 373 -22.28 -12.76 40.34
C ALA A 373 -22.77 -11.67 39.38
N LEU A 374 -23.29 -12.07 38.21
CA LEU A 374 -23.85 -11.14 37.23
C LEU A 374 -25.08 -10.42 37.80
N THR A 375 -26.03 -11.16 38.38
CA THR A 375 -27.23 -10.57 39.01
C THR A 375 -26.85 -9.56 40.09
N GLN A 376 -25.93 -9.93 40.98
CA GLN A 376 -25.45 -9.02 42.02
C GLN A 376 -24.82 -7.75 41.44
N ALA A 377 -24.06 -7.87 40.34
CA ALA A 377 -23.43 -6.72 39.69
C ALA A 377 -24.47 -5.81 39.02
N LEU A 378 -25.47 -6.37 38.35
CA LEU A 378 -26.57 -5.61 37.74
C LEU A 378 -27.27 -4.74 38.77
N ASP A 379 -27.61 -5.31 39.93
CA ASP A 379 -28.25 -4.59 41.03
C ASP A 379 -27.31 -3.57 41.70
N ARG A 380 -26.12 -4.02 42.10
CA ARG A 380 -25.17 -3.20 42.87
C ARG A 380 -24.74 -1.96 42.12
N TYR A 381 -24.44 -2.10 40.83
CA TYR A 381 -23.95 -1.00 40.01
C TYR A 381 -25.05 -0.30 39.22
N ARG A 382 -26.32 -0.75 39.34
CA ARG A 382 -27.48 -0.23 38.62
C ARG A 382 -27.24 -0.20 37.11
N ILE A 383 -26.76 -1.32 36.59
CA ILE A 383 -26.45 -1.48 35.17
C ILE A 383 -27.73 -1.39 34.35
N GLN A 384 -27.67 -0.66 33.24
CA GLN A 384 -28.78 -0.51 32.30
C GLN A 384 -28.51 -1.24 30.99
N LEU A 385 -27.24 -1.39 30.63
CA LEU A 385 -26.81 -1.99 29.37
C LEU A 385 -25.57 -2.85 29.57
N VAL A 386 -25.56 -4.04 28.96
CA VAL A 386 -24.41 -4.96 28.97
C VAL A 386 -23.76 -4.95 27.59
N ALA A 387 -22.46 -4.66 27.52
CA ALA A 387 -21.65 -4.78 26.32
C ALA A 387 -20.83 -6.06 26.37
N VAL A 388 -21.06 -6.98 25.44
CA VAL A 388 -20.33 -8.25 25.34
C VAL A 388 -19.38 -8.19 24.14
N GLY A 389 -18.08 -8.42 24.38
CA GLY A 389 -17.11 -8.58 23.30
C GLY A 389 -17.48 -9.72 22.35
N ASN A 390 -17.19 -9.58 21.06
CA ASN A 390 -17.44 -10.59 20.04
C ASN A 390 -16.36 -11.70 19.98
N GLY A 391 -15.44 -11.75 20.94
CA GLY A 391 -14.35 -12.71 20.99
C GLY A 391 -14.68 -14.14 21.36
N THR A 392 -13.61 -14.84 21.74
CA THR A 392 -13.67 -16.27 22.05
C THR A 392 -14.53 -16.55 23.29
N GLY A 393 -15.60 -17.33 23.10
CA GLY A 393 -16.54 -17.67 24.17
C GLY A 393 -17.71 -16.70 24.31
N SER A 394 -17.85 -15.72 23.40
CA SER A 394 -18.93 -14.74 23.42
C SER A 394 -20.33 -15.36 23.39
N HIS A 395 -20.56 -16.41 22.60
CA HIS A 395 -21.88 -17.06 22.48
C HIS A 395 -22.42 -17.58 23.83
N ALA A 396 -21.59 -18.31 24.58
CA ALA A 396 -21.99 -18.84 25.89
C ALA A 396 -22.28 -17.72 26.92
N VAL A 397 -21.54 -16.60 26.82
CA VAL A 397 -21.78 -15.41 27.66
C VAL A 397 -23.09 -14.74 27.27
N GLN A 398 -23.38 -14.60 25.97
CA GLN A 398 -24.62 -14.02 25.46
C GLN A 398 -25.85 -14.83 25.90
N GLU A 399 -25.81 -16.17 25.80
CA GLU A 399 -26.89 -17.04 26.28
C GLU A 399 -27.15 -16.84 27.77
N LEU A 400 -26.09 -16.78 28.59
CA LEU A 400 -26.19 -16.55 30.02
C LEU A 400 -26.83 -15.18 30.32
N ILE A 401 -26.37 -14.11 29.67
CA ILE A 401 -26.91 -12.75 29.85
C ILE A 401 -28.37 -12.67 29.39
N ALA A 402 -28.70 -13.24 28.23
CA ALA A 402 -30.06 -13.27 27.72
C ALA A 402 -31.01 -13.98 28.68
N SER A 403 -30.59 -15.11 29.26
CA SER A 403 -31.39 -15.83 30.25
C SER A 403 -31.67 -14.99 31.51
N ILE A 404 -30.65 -14.32 32.07
CA ILE A 404 -30.80 -13.43 33.24
C ILE A 404 -31.75 -12.27 32.95
N ILE A 405 -31.59 -11.61 31.80
CA ILE A 405 -32.44 -10.49 31.39
C ILE A 405 -33.90 -10.94 31.25
N SER A 406 -34.14 -12.09 30.62
CA SER A 406 -35.49 -12.61 30.41
C SER A 406 -36.20 -13.03 31.70
N GLU A 407 -35.45 -13.52 32.68
CA GLU A 407 -36.01 -14.10 33.90
C GLU A 407 -36.13 -13.09 35.05
N THR A 408 -35.14 -12.21 35.24
CA THR A 408 -35.04 -11.36 36.45
C THR A 408 -34.77 -9.89 36.18
N HIS A 409 -34.21 -9.50 35.03
CA HIS A 409 -33.77 -8.12 34.75
C HIS A 409 -34.29 -7.59 33.41
N SER A 410 -35.60 -7.66 33.18
CA SER A 410 -36.21 -7.33 31.88
C SER A 410 -36.07 -5.86 31.46
N ALA A 411 -35.61 -4.97 32.35
CA ALA A 411 -35.30 -3.57 32.04
C ALA A 411 -33.86 -3.35 31.55
N VAL A 412 -32.99 -4.35 31.66
CA VAL A 412 -31.60 -4.32 31.18
C VAL A 412 -31.57 -4.82 29.74
N ALA A 413 -30.82 -4.14 28.89
CA ALA A 413 -30.53 -4.61 27.53
C ALA A 413 -29.10 -5.13 27.43
N PHE A 414 -28.80 -5.91 26.38
CA PHE A 414 -27.42 -6.24 26.02
C PHE A 414 -27.18 -6.08 24.52
N THR A 415 -25.94 -5.82 24.16
CA THR A 415 -25.48 -5.81 22.77
C THR A 415 -24.09 -6.42 22.68
N VAL A 416 -23.75 -6.86 21.47
CA VAL A 416 -22.40 -7.29 21.12
C VAL A 416 -21.61 -6.07 20.64
N VAL A 417 -20.32 -6.01 21.02
CA VAL A 417 -19.39 -4.94 20.67
C VAL A 417 -18.12 -5.57 20.10
N GLU A 418 -17.57 -4.96 19.06
CA GLU A 418 -16.27 -5.34 18.49
C GLU A 418 -15.17 -5.20 19.54
N GLU A 419 -14.39 -6.26 19.77
CA GLU A 419 -13.29 -6.26 20.75
C GLU A 419 -11.92 -6.04 20.10
N ASP A 420 -11.84 -6.02 18.77
CA ASP A 420 -10.57 -5.82 18.06
C ASP A 420 -9.81 -4.58 18.56
N GLY A 421 -8.53 -4.77 18.88
CA GLY A 421 -7.68 -3.75 19.48
C GLY A 421 -7.85 -3.52 20.99
N ALA A 422 -8.81 -4.17 21.68
CA ALA A 422 -8.96 -4.04 23.14
C ALA A 422 -7.77 -4.65 23.88
N SER A 423 -7.23 -5.76 23.38
CA SER A 423 -5.99 -6.36 23.87
C SER A 423 -4.79 -5.41 23.71
N VAL A 424 -4.69 -4.73 22.56
CA VAL A 424 -3.63 -3.74 22.27
C VAL A 424 -3.74 -2.54 23.20
N TYR A 425 -4.94 -2.01 23.40
CA TYR A 425 -5.19 -0.96 24.41
C TYR A 425 -4.74 -1.44 25.80
N SER A 426 -5.21 -2.60 26.25
CA SER A 426 -5.01 -3.09 27.62
C SER A 426 -3.54 -3.30 28.00
N ALA A 427 -2.72 -3.64 27.00
CA ALA A 427 -1.28 -3.82 27.14
C ALA A 427 -0.47 -2.53 26.86
N GLY A 428 -1.13 -1.46 26.39
CA GLY A 428 -0.52 -0.20 26.03
C GLY A 428 -0.27 0.73 27.21
N ASP A 429 0.61 1.71 27.01
CA ASP A 429 0.98 2.68 28.05
C ASP A 429 -0.20 3.55 28.50
N ILE A 430 -1.09 3.92 27.57
CA ILE A 430 -2.30 4.70 27.88
C ILE A 430 -3.16 3.97 28.93
N ALA A 431 -3.36 2.66 28.79
CA ALA A 431 -4.15 1.90 29.75
C ALA A 431 -3.43 1.70 31.10
N ARG A 432 -2.09 1.62 31.09
CA ARG A 432 -1.28 1.62 32.32
C ARG A 432 -1.37 2.95 33.06
N GLU A 433 -1.40 4.07 32.33
CA GLU A 433 -1.57 5.41 32.89
C GLU A 433 -2.99 5.61 33.43
N GLU A 434 -4.02 5.16 32.70
CA GLU A 434 -5.42 5.27 33.13
C GLU A 434 -5.75 4.35 34.32
N PHE A 435 -5.17 3.14 34.36
CA PHE A 435 -5.47 2.12 35.37
C PHE A 435 -4.21 1.36 35.86
N PRO A 436 -3.32 2.03 36.62
CA PRO A 436 -2.05 1.44 37.06
C PRO A 436 -2.22 0.15 37.86
N ASP A 437 -3.22 0.13 38.75
CA ASP A 437 -3.42 -0.94 39.74
C ASP A 437 -4.31 -2.09 39.23
N LEU A 438 -4.87 -1.99 38.02
CA LEU A 438 -5.73 -3.02 37.45
C LEU A 438 -4.95 -4.02 36.59
N ASP A 439 -5.34 -5.29 36.66
CA ASP A 439 -4.84 -6.32 35.75
C ASP A 439 -5.17 -5.99 34.29
N LEU A 440 -4.29 -6.41 33.37
CA LEU A 440 -4.44 -6.13 31.94
C LEU A 440 -5.79 -6.62 31.40
N THR A 441 -6.30 -7.77 31.86
CA THR A 441 -7.53 -8.35 31.32
C THR A 441 -8.77 -7.56 31.73
N ILE A 442 -8.73 -6.90 32.90
CA ILE A 442 -9.82 -5.99 33.33
C ILE A 442 -9.84 -4.72 32.49
N ARG A 443 -8.66 -4.19 32.10
CA ARG A 443 -8.57 -3.01 31.21
C ARG A 443 -9.23 -3.27 29.86
N GLY A 444 -9.13 -4.50 29.34
CA GLY A 444 -9.87 -4.93 28.14
C GLY A 444 -11.38 -4.82 28.30
N ALA A 445 -11.94 -5.36 29.38
CA ALA A 445 -13.38 -5.27 29.68
C ALA A 445 -13.87 -3.83 29.86
N ILE A 446 -13.04 -2.96 30.46
CA ILE A 446 -13.32 -1.51 30.56
C ILE A 446 -13.42 -0.89 29.15
N SER A 447 -12.49 -1.22 28.25
CA SER A 447 -12.51 -0.71 26.88
C SER A 447 -13.78 -1.13 26.13
N ILE A 448 -14.20 -2.40 26.25
CA ILE A 448 -15.44 -2.90 25.64
C ILE A 448 -16.66 -2.09 26.11
N GLY A 449 -16.77 -1.83 27.41
CA GLY A 449 -17.87 -1.01 27.95
C GLY A 449 -17.82 0.44 27.46
N ARG A 450 -16.64 1.06 27.42
CA ARG A 450 -16.46 2.45 26.96
C ARG A 450 -16.71 2.61 25.46
N ARG A 451 -16.38 1.62 24.63
CA ARG A 451 -16.68 1.62 23.19
C ARG A 451 -18.16 1.76 22.92
N LEU A 452 -19.02 1.15 23.73
CA LEU A 452 -20.47 1.31 23.61
C LEU A 452 -20.93 2.74 23.97
N GLN A 453 -20.34 3.31 25.03
CA GLN A 453 -20.70 4.64 25.51
C GLN A 453 -20.25 5.74 24.55
N ASP A 454 -19.02 5.64 24.04
CA ASP A 454 -18.46 6.55 23.05
C ASP A 454 -17.37 5.84 22.21
N PRO A 455 -17.75 5.26 21.05
CA PRO A 455 -16.81 4.54 20.19
C PRO A 455 -15.62 5.41 19.77
N LEU A 456 -15.87 6.65 19.37
CA LEU A 456 -14.84 7.57 18.93
C LEU A 456 -13.84 7.86 20.05
N ALA A 457 -14.32 8.24 21.23
CA ALA A 457 -13.44 8.62 22.34
C ALA A 457 -12.58 7.46 22.87
N GLU A 458 -13.06 6.22 22.72
CA GLU A 458 -12.33 5.03 23.17
C GLU A 458 -11.39 4.49 22.09
N LEU A 459 -11.81 4.41 20.82
CA LEU A 459 -11.00 3.82 19.74
C LEU A 459 -9.78 4.68 19.36
N VAL A 460 -9.82 6.00 19.53
CA VAL A 460 -8.66 6.89 19.30
C VAL A 460 -7.48 6.65 20.26
N LYS A 461 -7.71 5.87 21.32
CA LYS A 461 -6.65 5.45 22.26
C LYS A 461 -5.79 4.32 21.70
N ILE A 462 -6.23 3.68 20.62
CA ILE A 462 -5.54 2.54 19.97
C ILE A 462 -4.84 3.07 18.72
N ASP A 463 -3.68 2.49 18.38
CA ASP A 463 -3.07 2.74 17.07
C ASP A 463 -4.05 2.27 15.99
N PRO A 464 -4.50 3.14 15.06
CA PRO A 464 -5.53 2.80 14.08
C PRO A 464 -5.23 1.52 13.29
N LYS A 465 -3.95 1.22 13.02
CA LYS A 465 -3.55 -0.01 12.30
C LYS A 465 -3.70 -1.29 13.13
N SER A 466 -3.98 -1.16 14.42
CA SER A 466 -4.19 -2.26 15.36
C SER A 466 -5.67 -2.51 15.62
N ILE A 467 -6.55 -1.67 15.07
CA ILE A 467 -7.99 -1.93 14.99
C ILE A 467 -8.19 -2.83 13.78
N GLY A 468 -8.81 -3.99 13.98
CA GLY A 468 -9.10 -4.92 12.89
C GLY A 468 -10.20 -4.32 12.01
N VAL A 469 -9.82 -3.85 10.82
CA VAL A 469 -10.73 -3.17 9.89
C VAL A 469 -10.85 -3.91 8.56
N GLY A 470 -10.20 -5.07 8.42
CA GLY A 470 -10.49 -6.00 7.35
C GLY A 470 -9.48 -7.13 7.19
N LEU A 471 -9.81 -8.04 6.28
CA LEU A 471 -8.94 -9.16 5.90
C LEU A 471 -7.69 -8.63 5.20
N TYR A 472 -6.55 -9.28 5.43
CA TYR A 472 -5.26 -8.97 4.81
C TYR A 472 -4.65 -7.60 5.20
N GLN A 473 -5.11 -6.99 6.29
CA GLN A 473 -4.57 -5.73 6.80
C GLN A 473 -3.05 -5.75 7.07
N HIS A 474 -2.50 -6.91 7.44
CA HIS A 474 -1.05 -7.08 7.64
C HIS A 474 -0.28 -7.40 6.35
N ASP A 475 -0.99 -7.61 5.24
CA ASP A 475 -0.42 -8.01 3.96
C ASP A 475 -0.24 -6.84 2.98
N VAL A 476 -0.76 -5.67 3.33
CA VAL A 476 -0.59 -4.43 2.53
C VAL A 476 0.62 -3.62 3.00
N ASN A 477 0.98 -2.59 2.23
CA ASN A 477 2.00 -1.63 2.62
C ASN A 477 1.68 -0.94 3.96
N GLN A 478 2.37 -1.36 5.02
CA GLN A 478 2.09 -0.91 6.39
C GLN A 478 2.32 0.59 6.61
N LYS A 479 3.25 1.20 5.86
CA LYS A 479 3.49 2.64 5.94
C LYS A 479 2.29 3.41 5.38
N LYS A 480 1.85 3.08 4.17
CA LYS A 480 0.67 3.70 3.54
C LYS A 480 -0.59 3.47 4.36
N LEU A 481 -0.79 2.25 4.86
CA LEU A 481 -1.91 1.92 5.74
C LEU A 481 -1.93 2.82 6.98
N SER A 482 -0.79 2.94 7.67
CA SER A 482 -0.70 3.77 8.87
C SER A 482 -1.03 5.24 8.56
N GLU A 483 -0.48 5.80 7.48
CA GLU A 483 -0.74 7.18 7.06
C GLU A 483 -2.23 7.41 6.78
N GLU A 484 -2.87 6.53 6.01
CA GLU A 484 -4.29 6.66 5.65
C GLU A 484 -5.23 6.50 6.86
N LEU A 485 -5.00 5.51 7.71
CA LEU A 485 -5.87 5.29 8.87
C LEU A 485 -5.76 6.42 9.90
N HIS A 486 -4.56 7.00 10.11
CA HIS A 486 -4.43 8.20 10.95
C HIS A 486 -5.19 9.39 10.36
N ALA A 487 -5.12 9.58 9.04
CA ALA A 487 -5.83 10.64 8.36
C ALA A 487 -7.37 10.45 8.41
N VAL A 488 -7.86 9.20 8.46
CA VAL A 488 -9.27 8.90 8.74
C VAL A 488 -9.65 9.31 10.17
N VAL A 489 -8.84 8.95 11.17
CA VAL A 489 -9.10 9.34 12.56
C VAL A 489 -9.19 10.85 12.70
N ASP A 490 -8.22 11.58 12.14
CA ASP A 490 -8.21 13.05 12.17
C ASP A 490 -9.46 13.62 11.49
N ALA A 491 -9.85 13.09 10.32
CA ALA A 491 -11.06 13.55 9.63
C ALA A 491 -12.32 13.35 10.47
N VAL A 492 -12.51 12.15 11.04
CA VAL A 492 -13.69 11.84 11.86
C VAL A 492 -13.75 12.70 13.12
N VAL A 493 -12.63 12.83 13.85
CA VAL A 493 -12.57 13.65 15.08
C VAL A 493 -12.93 15.11 14.79
N ASN A 494 -12.43 15.67 13.69
CA ASN A 494 -12.70 17.08 13.34
C ASN A 494 -14.09 17.29 12.73
N SER A 495 -14.68 16.26 12.12
CA SER A 495 -16.05 16.28 11.63
C SER A 495 -17.06 16.29 12.79
N VAL A 496 -16.92 15.33 13.72
CA VAL A 496 -17.76 15.21 14.93
C VAL A 496 -17.54 16.38 15.89
N GLY A 497 -16.29 16.81 16.03
CA GLY A 497 -15.87 17.80 17.02
C GLY A 497 -15.69 17.18 18.41
N VAL A 498 -15.07 17.96 19.31
CA VAL A 498 -14.74 17.50 20.66
C VAL A 498 -15.22 18.50 21.71
N ASN A 499 -15.67 17.99 22.86
CA ASN A 499 -15.94 18.83 24.01
C ASN A 499 -14.66 19.02 24.83
N LEU A 500 -14.10 20.24 24.80
CA LEU A 500 -12.84 20.59 25.47
C LEU A 500 -12.84 20.26 26.98
N ASN A 501 -14.00 20.33 27.63
CA ASN A 501 -14.16 20.11 29.06
C ASN A 501 -14.20 18.63 29.47
N THR A 502 -14.34 17.71 28.51
CA THR A 502 -14.44 16.27 28.81
C THR A 502 -13.48 15.42 27.99
N ALA A 503 -13.00 15.90 26.85
CA ALA A 503 -12.09 15.18 25.98
C ALA A 503 -10.80 14.76 26.71
N SER A 504 -10.33 13.56 26.37
CA SER A 504 -9.04 13.02 26.82
C SER A 504 -7.90 13.62 26.01
N VAL A 505 -6.67 13.48 26.51
CA VAL A 505 -5.45 13.84 25.76
C VAL A 505 -5.40 13.07 24.43
N SER A 506 -5.80 11.80 24.44
CA SER A 506 -5.81 10.92 23.27
C SER A 506 -6.77 11.38 22.18
N LEU A 507 -7.91 11.96 22.54
CA LEU A 507 -8.86 12.54 21.58
C LEU A 507 -8.40 13.92 21.09
N LEU A 508 -7.88 14.76 21.99
CA LEU A 508 -7.44 16.12 21.66
C LEU A 508 -6.27 16.16 20.67
N LYS A 509 -5.38 15.18 20.68
CA LYS A 509 -4.22 15.12 19.74
C LYS A 509 -4.61 15.00 18.27
N HIS A 510 -5.86 14.61 17.99
CA HIS A 510 -6.42 14.47 16.64
C HIS A 510 -7.21 15.72 16.21
N VAL A 511 -7.36 16.71 17.10
CA VAL A 511 -7.98 17.99 16.74
C VAL A 511 -7.01 18.78 15.88
N SER A 512 -7.51 19.33 14.78
CA SER A 512 -6.76 20.17 13.86
C SER A 512 -5.98 21.26 14.60
N GLY A 513 -4.65 21.24 14.47
CA GLY A 513 -3.75 22.22 15.08
C GLY A 513 -3.37 21.92 16.53
N VAL A 514 -3.84 20.82 17.12
CA VAL A 514 -3.53 20.42 18.50
C VAL A 514 -2.54 19.27 18.50
N ASN A 515 -1.30 19.55 18.90
CA ASN A 515 -0.30 18.50 19.13
C ASN A 515 -0.39 17.90 20.54
N SER A 516 0.33 16.80 20.80
CA SER A 516 0.30 16.11 22.09
C SER A 516 0.68 17.00 23.28
N ALA A 517 1.62 17.95 23.09
CA ALA A 517 2.03 18.87 24.15
C ALA A 517 0.91 19.87 24.49
N LEU A 518 0.24 20.42 23.49
CA LEU A 518 -0.92 21.30 23.68
C LEU A 518 -2.10 20.55 24.30
N ALA A 519 -2.40 19.33 23.84
CA ALA A 519 -3.44 18.48 24.42
C ALA A 519 -3.23 18.24 25.93
N LYS A 520 -2.00 17.91 26.34
CA LYS A 520 -1.65 17.76 27.78
C LYS A 520 -1.83 19.06 28.56
N ARG A 521 -1.42 20.20 27.99
CA ARG A 521 -1.61 21.53 28.63
C ARG A 521 -3.08 21.90 28.81
N ILE A 522 -3.93 21.62 27.81
CA ILE A 522 -5.38 21.85 27.89
C ILE A 522 -5.98 21.04 29.05
N VAL A 523 -5.68 19.75 29.12
CA VAL A 523 -6.19 18.88 30.19
C VAL A 523 -5.66 19.30 31.56
N HIS A 524 -4.38 19.68 31.65
CA HIS A 524 -3.80 20.19 32.90
C HIS A 524 -4.49 21.48 33.36
N HIS A 525 -4.69 22.44 32.45
CA HIS A 525 -5.37 23.70 32.76
C HIS A 525 -6.83 23.51 33.20
N ARG A 526 -7.51 22.47 32.71
CA ARG A 526 -8.87 22.12 33.15
C ARG A 526 -8.91 21.51 34.55
N ALA A 527 -7.84 20.82 34.95
CA ALA A 527 -7.75 20.15 36.23
C ALA A 527 -7.30 21.08 37.37
N THR A 528 -6.71 22.22 37.03
CA THR A 528 -6.37 23.34 37.93
C THR A 528 -7.49 24.37 37.95
#